data_AF-A0A3D3ZSG3-F1
#
_entry.id   AF-A0A3D3ZSG3-F1
#
_cell.length_a   1.000
_cell.length_b   1.000
_cell.length_c   1.000
_cell.angle_alpha   90.00
_cell.angle_beta   90.00
_cell.angle_gamma   90.00
#
_symmetry.space_group_name_H-M   'P 1'
#
loop_
_entity.id
_entity.type
_entity.pdbx_description
1 polymer ?
#
loop_
_entity_poly.entity_id
_entity_poly.type
_entity_poly.pdbx_seq_one_letter_code
_entity_poly.pdbx_strand_id
1 'polypeptide(L)' 'LEKNPAGGIHHICYEVDDIEGARDKLLAEGARVLGDIKIGAHNKPVLFLHPKDFNGCLVELEQV' A
#
# COMPACT_ATOMS: atom_id res chain seq x y z
N LEU A 1 0.51 -18.17 1.79
CA LEU A 1 -0.14 -19.17 0.90
C LEU A 1 -0.81 -20.30 1.67
N GLU A 2 -0.31 -20.70 2.85
CA GLU A 2 -0.90 -21.82 3.62
C GLU A 2 -2.40 -21.70 3.92
N LYS A 3 -2.91 -20.48 4.12
CA LYS A 3 -4.35 -20.25 4.37
C LYS A 3 -5.23 -20.33 3.12
N ASN A 4 -4.66 -20.14 1.92
CA ASN A 4 -5.37 -20.15 0.64
C ASN A 4 -4.42 -20.67 -0.47
N PRO A 5 -4.30 -22.00 -0.63
CA PRO A 5 -3.31 -22.61 -1.53
C PRO A 5 -3.64 -22.38 -3.02
N ALA A 6 -4.90 -22.13 -3.36
CA ALA A 6 -5.32 -21.81 -4.72
C ALA A 6 -4.97 -20.36 -5.16
N GLY A 7 -4.46 -19.52 -4.24
CA GLY A 7 -4.17 -18.12 -4.52
C GLY A 7 -5.40 -17.21 -4.48
N GLY A 8 -5.23 -15.97 -4.93
CA GLY A 8 -6.26 -14.93 -4.95
C GLY A 8 -5.68 -13.55 -5.24
N ILE A 9 -6.54 -12.52 -5.26
CA ILE A 9 -6.11 -11.11 -5.34
C ILE A 9 -5.26 -10.79 -4.11
N HIS A 10 -4.04 -10.29 -4.33
CA HIS A 10 -3.08 -10.07 -3.25
C HIS A 10 -3.15 -8.64 -2.68
N HIS A 11 -3.14 -7.63 -3.55
CA HIS A 11 -3.29 -6.22 -3.18
C HIS A 11 -3.88 -5.45 -4.38
N ILE A 12 -4.27 -4.20 -4.11
CA ILE A 12 -4.62 -3.21 -5.14
C ILE A 12 -3.60 -2.08 -5.05
N CYS A 13 -3.07 -1.66 -6.20
CA CYS A 13 -2.13 -0.55 -6.30
C CYS A 13 -2.83 0.69 -6.85
N TYR A 14 -2.68 1.83 -6.17
CA TYR A 14 -3.13 3.14 -6.63
C TYR A 14 -1.93 4.02 -6.93
N GLU A 15 -2.02 4.72 -8.04
CA GLU A 15 -1.07 5.73 -8.45
C GLU A 15 -1.29 7.05 -7.68
N VAL A 16 -0.21 7.70 -7.25
CA VAL A 16 -0.23 9.00 -6.56
C VAL A 16 0.84 9.94 -7.11
N ASP A 17 0.55 11.23 -7.17
CA ASP A 17 1.48 12.26 -7.68
C ASP A 17 2.59 12.64 -6.68
N ASP A 18 2.35 12.46 -5.37
CA ASP A 18 3.33 12.70 -4.31
C ASP A 18 3.15 11.66 -3.20
N ILE A 19 4.05 10.68 -3.16
CA ILE A 19 3.96 9.57 -2.21
C ILE A 19 4.19 10.01 -0.76
N GLU A 20 5.00 11.04 -0.50
CA GLU A 20 5.24 11.51 0.86
C GLU A 20 4.04 12.31 1.35
N GLY A 21 3.49 13.19 0.51
CA GLY A 21 2.24 13.89 0.80
C GLY A 21 1.07 12.94 1.01
N ALA A 22 0.95 11.89 0.19
CA ALA A 22 -0.09 10.87 0.34
C ALA A 22 0.07 10.08 1.67
N ARG A 23 1.30 9.68 2.01
CA ARG A 23 1.64 9.03 3.29
C ARG A 23 1.20 9.90 4.47
N ASP A 24 1.63 11.16 4.47
CA ASP A 24 1.43 12.06 5.61
C ASP A 24 -0.04 12.40 5.81
N LYS A 25 -0.78 12.61 4.71
CA LYS A 25 -2.24 12.75 4.74
C LYS A 25 -2.91 11.53 5.36
N LEU A 26 -2.57 10.33 4.91
CA LEU A 26 -3.19 9.09 5.38
C LEU A 26 -2.85 8.80 6.84
N LEU A 27 -1.62 9.08 7.28
CA LEU A 27 -1.24 9.03 8.70
C LEU A 27 -2.06 10.00 9.54
N ALA A 28 -2.26 11.24 9.07
CA ALA A 28 -3.07 12.24 9.75
C ALA A 28 -4.57 11.85 9.84
N GLU A 29 -5.07 11.13 8.84
CA GLU A 29 -6.43 10.56 8.82
C GLU A 29 -6.55 9.25 9.65
N GLY A 30 -5.44 8.76 10.22
CA GLY A 30 -5.41 7.62 11.13
C GLY A 30 -5.17 6.26 10.45
N ALA A 31 -4.84 6.23 9.16
CA ALA A 31 -4.46 5.00 8.47
C ALA A 31 -3.09 4.50 8.92
N ARG A 32 -2.91 3.18 8.98
CA ARG A 32 -1.62 2.58 9.30
C ARG A 32 -0.81 2.30 8.03
N VAL A 33 0.35 2.94 7.94
CA VAL A 33 1.37 2.67 6.93
C VAL A 33 2.25 1.51 7.38
N LEU A 34 2.57 0.60 6.46
CA LEU A 34 3.41 -0.56 6.67
C LEU A 34 4.85 -0.26 6.23
N GLY A 35 5.72 0.02 7.22
CA GLY A 35 7.14 0.27 6.98
C GLY A 35 7.41 1.60 6.26
N ASP A 36 8.61 1.73 5.72
CA ASP A 36 9.07 2.93 5.01
C ASP A 36 8.76 2.87 3.51
N ILE A 37 8.84 4.02 2.84
CA ILE A 37 8.79 4.10 1.37
C ILE A 37 10.00 3.35 0.78
N LYS A 38 9.77 2.52 -0.23
CA LYS A 38 10.80 1.70 -0.90
C LYS A 38 10.68 1.80 -2.41
N ILE A 39 11.69 1.34 -3.13
CA ILE A 39 11.60 1.18 -4.59
C ILE A 39 10.86 -0.13 -4.91
N GLY A 40 9.74 -0.02 -5.62
CA GLY A 40 8.87 -1.12 -6.03
C GLY A 40 9.30 -1.77 -7.35
N ALA A 41 8.46 -2.69 -7.84
CA ALA A 41 8.76 -3.52 -9.03
C ALA A 41 8.93 -2.70 -10.32
N HIS A 42 8.31 -1.52 -10.40
CA HIS A 42 8.42 -0.62 -11.55
C HIS A 42 9.56 0.42 -11.41
N ASN A 43 10.48 0.22 -10.46
CA ASN A 43 11.53 1.19 -10.10
C ASN A 43 10.99 2.55 -9.62
N LYS A 44 9.77 2.56 -9.07
CA LYS A 44 9.13 3.75 -8.51
C LYS A 44 9.02 3.66 -6.99
N PRO A 45 8.99 4.79 -6.27
CA PRO A 45 8.64 4.79 -4.84
C PRO A 45 7.28 4.15 -4.58
N VAL A 46 7.21 3.25 -3.60
CA VAL A 46 6.00 2.58 -3.13
C VAL A 46 5.92 2.50 -1.61
N LEU A 47 4.70 2.43 -1.07
CA LEU A 47 4.43 2.05 0.32
C LEU A 47 3.15 1.21 0.41
N PHE A 48 2.95 0.53 1.53
CA PHE A 48 1.76 -0.28 1.76
C PHE A 48 0.93 0.24 2.93
N LEU A 49 -0.39 0.07 2.86
CA LEU A 49 -1.34 0.39 3.92
C LEU A 49 -1.91 -0.89 4.54
N HIS A 50 -2.11 -0.87 5.86
CA HIS A 50 -2.49 -2.06 6.60
C HIS A 50 -3.95 -2.49 6.28
N PRO A 51 -4.22 -3.76 5.93
CA PRO A 51 -5.55 -4.22 5.50
C PRO A 51 -6.70 -3.97 6.47
N LYS A 52 -6.42 -3.99 7.77
CA LYS A 52 -7.40 -3.68 8.84
C LYS A 52 -8.00 -2.26 8.74
N ASP A 53 -7.40 -1.33 7.98
CA ASP A 53 -7.99 0.00 7.72
C ASP A 53 -8.73 0.07 6.36
N PHE A 54 -8.62 -0.96 5.51
CA PHE A 54 -9.11 -0.95 4.12
C PHE A 54 -9.91 -2.22 3.80
N ASN A 55 -10.88 -2.56 4.66
CA ASN A 55 -11.82 -3.69 4.45
C ASN A 55 -11.14 -5.04 4.17
N GLY A 56 -9.94 -5.26 4.73
CA GLY A 56 -9.17 -6.49 4.52
C GLY A 56 -8.34 -6.52 3.24
N CYS A 57 -8.33 -5.45 2.44
CA CYS A 57 -7.48 -5.31 1.26
C CYS A 57 -6.11 -4.75 1.64
N LEU A 58 -5.03 -5.39 1.21
CA LEU A 58 -3.70 -4.78 1.21
C LEU A 58 -3.67 -3.74 0.10
N VAL A 59 -3.35 -2.49 0.43
CA VAL A 59 -3.28 -1.39 -0.54
C VAL A 59 -1.83 -0.98 -0.70
N GLU A 60 -1.38 -0.86 -1.94
CA GLU A 60 -0.10 -0.27 -2.34
C GLU A 60 -0.37 1.14 -2.90
N LEU A 61 0.48 2.09 -2.54
CA LEU A 61 0.57 3.37 -3.25
C LEU A 61 1.87 3.38 -4.05
N GLU A 62 1.80 3.71 -5.33
CA GLU A 62 2.96 3.87 -6.21
C GLU A 62 3.00 5.31 -6.73
N GLN A 63 4.17 5.94 -6.63
CA GLN A 63 4.41 7.26 -7.21
C GLN A 63 4.32 7.19 -8.74
N VAL A 64 3.61 8.12 -9.41
CA VAL A 64 3.65 8.22 -10.89
C VAL A 64 4.93 8.83 -11.41
#